data_AF-A0A816G5P0-F1
#
_entry.id   AF-A0A816G5P0-F1
#
_cell.length_a   1.000
_cell.length_b   1.000
_cell.length_c   1.000
_cell.angle_alpha   90.00
_cell.angle_beta   90.00
_cell.angle_gamma   90.00
#
_symmetry.space_group_name_H-M   'P 1'
#
loop_
_entity.id
_entity.type
_entity.pdbx_description
1 polymer ?
#
loop_
_entity_poly.entity_id
_entity_poly.type
_entity_poly.pdbx_seq_one_letter_code
_entity_poly.pdbx_strand_id
1 'polypeptide(L)'
;MDKSIKSMKRENELLDAVKSSNTSSVQRILSKCRSGKTNIVSPKKINLNFQDDNGMSSIHEAAVAGNVDILKLLIDNGANVNLKDNKGLRPLHYAAWQGRTEPVFILLRRGANVNEQSINGDT
;
A
#
# COMPACT_ATOMS: atom_id res chain seq x y z
N MET A 1 20.63 14.80 -18.73
CA MET A 1 20.92 14.13 -17.45
C MET A 1 19.74 13.27 -17.07
N ASP A 2 20.05 12.02 -16.80
CA ASP A 2 19.22 10.84 -17.10
C ASP A 2 18.02 10.67 -16.17
N LYS A 3 16.79 10.71 -16.71
CA LYS A 3 15.56 10.39 -15.97
C LYS A 3 15.66 9.01 -15.32
N SER A 4 16.44 8.10 -15.91
CA SER A 4 16.68 6.74 -15.42
C SER A 4 17.44 6.73 -14.09
N ILE A 5 18.46 7.57 -13.92
CA ILE A 5 19.24 7.67 -12.68
C ILE A 5 18.38 8.20 -11.51
N LYS A 6 17.53 9.19 -11.79
CA LYS A 6 16.62 9.75 -10.78
C LYS A 6 15.56 8.74 -10.36
N SER A 7 15.09 7.92 -11.31
CA SER A 7 14.14 6.82 -11.05
C SER A 7 14.77 5.72 -10.20
N MET A 8 15.98 5.26 -10.54
CA MET A 8 16.69 4.22 -9.78
C MET A 8 17.03 4.66 -8.35
N LYS A 9 17.41 5.93 -8.16
CA LYS A 9 17.71 6.46 -6.83
C LYS A 9 16.47 6.45 -5.93
N ARG A 10 15.31 6.85 -6.48
CA ARG A 10 14.02 6.83 -5.78
C ARG A 10 13.56 5.41 -5.44
N GLU A 11 13.83 4.44 -6.32
CA GLU A 11 13.54 3.02 -6.11
C GLU A 11 14.36 2.40 -4.98
N ASN A 12 15.65 2.74 -4.88
CA ASN A 12 16.49 2.31 -3.76
C ASN A 12 16.09 2.98 -2.43
N GLU A 13 15.75 4.27 -2.46
CA GLU A 13 15.19 4.98 -1.30
C GLU A 13 13.87 4.35 -0.83
N LEU A 14 13.00 3.92 -1.75
CA LEU A 14 11.77 3.20 -1.45
C LEU A 14 12.04 1.86 -0.77
N LEU A 15 12.96 1.06 -1.32
CA LEU A 15 13.35 -0.23 -0.75
C LEU A 15 13.95 -0.07 0.64
N ASP A 16 14.75 0.97 0.87
CA ASP A 16 15.40 1.20 2.16
C ASP A 16 14.44 1.80 3.20
N ALA A 17 13.53 2.71 2.80
CA ALA A 17 12.45 3.20 3.65
C ALA A 17 11.49 2.07 4.06
N VAL A 18 11.16 1.19 3.11
CA VAL A 18 10.35 0.00 3.35
C VAL A 18 11.06 -0.97 4.30
N LYS A 19 12.34 -1.30 4.07
CA LYS A 19 13.10 -2.23 4.91
C LYS A 19 13.32 -1.69 6.32
N SER A 20 13.59 -0.40 6.46
CA SER A 20 13.83 0.28 7.75
C SER A 20 12.57 0.48 8.57
N SER A 21 11.39 0.53 7.94
CA SER A 21 10.11 0.73 8.64
C SER A 21 9.66 -0.46 9.51
N ASN A 22 10.37 -1.59 9.48
CA ASN A 22 10.19 -2.78 10.33
C ASN A 22 8.74 -3.35 10.42
N THR A 23 7.81 -2.89 9.59
CA THR A 23 6.45 -3.42 9.54
C THR A 23 6.44 -4.77 8.82
N SER A 24 6.04 -5.81 9.55
CA SER A 24 5.90 -7.20 9.09
C SER A 24 5.22 -7.33 7.73
N SER A 25 4.30 -6.42 7.40
CA SER A 25 3.52 -6.43 6.16
C SER A 25 4.38 -6.14 4.92
N VAL A 26 5.37 -5.23 4.99
CA VAL A 26 6.22 -4.93 3.83
C VAL A 26 7.42 -5.88 3.71
N GLN A 27 7.96 -6.35 4.84
CA GLN A 27 8.90 -7.48 4.86
C GLN A 27 8.27 -8.74 4.27
N ARG A 28 6.98 -8.98 4.51
CA ARG A 28 6.21 -10.10 3.91
C ARG A 28 6.02 -9.96 2.40
N ILE A 29 5.85 -8.74 1.88
CA ILE A 29 5.80 -8.49 0.43
C ILE A 29 7.17 -8.74 -0.20
N LEU A 30 8.24 -8.19 0.39
CA LEU A 30 9.62 -8.43 -0.08
C LEU A 30 10.05 -9.90 0.02
N SER A 31 9.60 -10.63 1.06
CA SER A 31 9.96 -12.05 1.25
C SER A 31 9.20 -12.98 0.30
N LYS A 32 7.93 -12.69 -0.02
CA LYS A 32 7.18 -13.43 -1.05
C LYS A 32 7.71 -13.18 -2.47
N CYS A 33 8.30 -12.00 -2.74
CA CYS A 33 9.05 -11.77 -3.98
C CYS A 33 10.31 -12.64 -4.11
N ARG A 34 10.93 -13.07 -2.99
CA ARG A 34 12.07 -14.01 -3.00
C ARG A 34 11.66 -15.46 -3.27
N SER A 35 10.41 -15.87 -2.99
CA SER A 35 9.92 -17.22 -3.28
C SER A 35 9.40 -17.35 -4.70
N GLY A 36 10.29 -17.25 -5.69
CA GLY A 36 10.25 -17.98 -6.98
C GLY A 36 9.04 -17.86 -7.92
N LYS A 37 8.00 -17.04 -7.65
CA LYS A 37 6.81 -16.90 -8.52
C LYS A 37 6.67 -15.53 -9.20
N THR A 38 7.75 -14.75 -9.27
CA THR A 38 7.77 -13.54 -10.09
C THR A 38 8.94 -13.63 -11.05
N ASN A 39 8.66 -13.46 -12.35
CA ASN A 39 9.69 -13.39 -13.39
C ASN A 39 10.56 -12.15 -13.15
N ILE A 40 11.66 -12.32 -12.41
CA ILE A 40 12.66 -11.28 -12.17
C ILE A 40 13.55 -11.20 -13.41
N VAL A 41 13.03 -10.59 -14.48
CA VAL A 41 13.84 -10.11 -15.59
C VAL A 41 13.38 -8.69 -15.91
N SER A 42 14.31 -7.76 -15.71
CA SER A 42 14.20 -6.29 -15.76
C SER A 42 13.88 -5.61 -14.41
N PRO A 43 14.43 -4.41 -14.11
CA PRO A 43 14.08 -3.59 -12.93
C PRO A 43 12.64 -3.06 -13.07
N LYS A 44 11.69 -3.98 -12.95
CA LYS A 44 10.27 -3.78 -13.25
C LYS A 44 9.52 -3.44 -11.97
N LYS A 45 9.19 -2.15 -11.85
CA LYS A 45 7.92 -1.60 -11.30
C LYS A 45 7.25 -2.52 -10.26
N ILE A 46 7.54 -2.29 -8.97
CA ILE A 46 6.88 -2.95 -7.85
C ILE A 46 5.35 -2.80 -8.00
N ASN A 47 4.60 -3.92 -7.98
CA ASN A 47 3.14 -3.86 -7.95
C ASN A 47 2.67 -3.55 -6.52
N LEU A 48 2.46 -2.25 -6.23
CA LEU A 48 1.99 -1.77 -4.93
C LEU A 48 0.55 -2.21 -4.58
N ASN A 49 -0.19 -2.69 -5.57
CA ASN A 49 -1.56 -3.20 -5.42
C ASN A 49 -1.61 -4.73 -5.36
N PHE A 50 -0.47 -5.40 -5.15
CA PHE A 50 -0.48 -6.84 -4.89
C PHE A 50 -1.36 -7.13 -3.68
N GLN A 51 -2.23 -8.13 -3.82
CA GLN A 51 -3.16 -8.58 -2.80
C GLN A 51 -2.81 -9.99 -2.36
N ASP A 52 -2.91 -10.26 -1.07
CA ASP A 52 -2.82 -11.64 -0.55
C ASP A 52 -4.14 -12.39 -0.72
N ASP A 53 -4.21 -13.61 -0.15
CA ASP A 53 -5.37 -14.50 -0.29
C ASP A 53 -6.67 -13.91 0.30
N ASN A 54 -6.57 -12.87 1.14
CA ASN A 54 -7.72 -12.14 1.69
C ASN A 54 -8.09 -10.89 0.88
N GLY A 55 -7.38 -10.61 -0.22
CA GLY A 55 -7.51 -9.35 -0.93
C GLY A 55 -6.76 -8.20 -0.23
N MET A 56 -5.99 -8.47 0.82
CA MET A 56 -5.30 -7.42 1.57
C MET A 56 -4.01 -7.00 0.87
N SER A 57 -3.74 -5.71 0.89
CA SER A 57 -2.55 -5.11 0.28
C SER A 57 -1.82 -4.21 1.26
N SER A 58 -0.59 -3.81 0.93
CA SER A 58 0.25 -2.92 1.72
C SER A 58 -0.46 -1.65 2.21
N ILE A 59 -1.33 -1.08 1.38
CA ILE A 59 -2.07 0.15 1.72
C ILE A 59 -3.15 -0.10 2.77
N HIS A 60 -3.77 -1.29 2.80
CA HIS A 60 -4.71 -1.68 3.86
C HIS A 60 -3.99 -1.83 5.19
N GLU A 61 -2.86 -2.54 5.17
CA GLU A 61 -2.02 -2.76 6.35
C GLU A 61 -1.50 -1.45 6.94
N ALA A 62 -1.02 -0.53 6.09
CA ALA A 62 -0.58 0.79 6.54
C ALA A 62 -1.73 1.60 7.17
N ALA A 63 -2.94 1.49 6.61
CA ALA A 63 -4.13 2.13 7.16
C ALA A 63 -4.56 1.54 8.51
N VAL A 64 -4.58 0.21 8.67
CA VAL A 64 -4.86 -0.47 9.94
C VAL A 64 -3.84 -0.08 11.02
N ALA A 65 -2.56 -0.18 10.68
CA ALA A 65 -1.45 0.11 11.60
C ALA A 65 -1.36 1.59 11.99
N GLY A 66 -1.95 2.48 11.18
CA GLY A 66 -1.85 3.91 11.35
C GLY A 66 -0.51 4.49 10.90
N ASN A 67 0.23 3.77 10.05
CA ASN A 67 1.57 4.19 9.63
C ASN A 67 1.49 5.22 8.50
N VAL A 68 1.48 6.48 8.90
CA VAL A 68 1.34 7.65 8.01
C VAL A 68 2.43 7.73 6.96
N ASP A 69 3.68 7.45 7.31
CA ASP A 69 4.81 7.61 6.39
C ASP A 69 4.76 6.55 5.28
N ILE A 70 4.51 5.29 5.64
CA ILE A 70 4.31 4.21 4.66
C ILE A 70 3.08 4.50 3.80
N LEU A 71 1.97 4.94 4.42
CA LEU A 71 0.74 5.22 3.70
C LEU A 71 0.95 6.30 2.64
N LYS A 72 1.62 7.41 2.99
CA LYS A 72 1.99 8.48 2.05
C LYS A 72 2.92 7.95 0.96
N LEU A 73 3.95 7.20 1.34
CA LEU A 73 4.91 6.62 0.41
C LEU A 73 4.23 5.74 -0.64
N LEU A 74 3.33 4.85 -0.23
CA LEU A 74 2.60 3.97 -1.13
C LEU A 74 1.73 4.77 -2.10
N ILE A 75 0.94 5.73 -1.60
CA ILE A 75 0.05 6.54 -2.44
C ILE A 75 0.85 7.41 -3.41
N ASP A 76 1.94 8.04 -2.97
CA ASP A 76 2.83 8.86 -3.81
C ASP A 76 3.49 8.08 -4.94
N ASN A 77 3.59 6.75 -4.79
CA ASN A 77 4.12 5.85 -5.82
C ASN A 77 3.04 5.10 -6.58
N GLY A 78 1.77 5.50 -6.43
CA GLY A 78 0.66 5.03 -7.26
C GLY A 78 -0.08 3.80 -6.72
N ALA A 79 0.01 3.51 -5.42
CA ALA A 79 -0.92 2.57 -4.78
C ALA A 79 -2.36 3.07 -4.93
N ASN A 80 -3.27 2.16 -5.22
CA ASN A 80 -4.69 2.45 -5.39
C ASN A 80 -5.33 2.70 -4.01
N VAL A 81 -5.63 3.96 -3.71
CA VAL A 81 -6.30 4.41 -2.48
C VAL A 81 -7.67 3.75 -2.25
N ASN A 82 -8.29 3.27 -3.33
CA ASN A 82 -9.63 2.71 -3.40
C ASN A 82 -9.63 1.20 -3.64
N LEU A 83 -8.49 0.53 -3.44
CA LEU A 83 -8.38 -0.92 -3.60
C LEU A 83 -9.35 -1.62 -2.63
N LYS A 84 -10.07 -2.62 -3.13
CA LYS A 84 -11.02 -3.43 -2.35
C LYS A 84 -10.38 -4.76 -1.98
N ASP A 85 -10.51 -5.18 -0.73
CA ASP A 85 -10.22 -6.55 -0.30
C ASP A 85 -11.37 -7.51 -0.70
N ASN A 86 -11.28 -8.78 -0.30
CA ASN A 86 -12.31 -9.79 -0.62
C ASN A 86 -13.67 -9.51 0.05
N LYS A 87 -13.73 -8.62 1.05
CA LYS A 87 -14.96 -8.19 1.73
C LYS A 87 -15.50 -6.87 1.17
N GLY A 88 -14.86 -6.33 0.13
CA GLY A 88 -15.18 -5.01 -0.42
C GLY A 88 -14.70 -3.85 0.45
N LEU A 89 -13.98 -4.13 1.55
CA LEU A 89 -13.39 -3.12 2.41
C LEU A 89 -12.21 -2.47 1.70
N ARG A 90 -12.01 -1.19 2.02
CA ARG A 90 -11.00 -0.31 1.44
C ARG A 90 -10.07 0.15 2.56
N PRO A 91 -8.90 0.72 2.26
CA PRO A 91 -8.03 1.29 3.29
C PRO A 91 -8.76 2.27 4.23
N LEU A 92 -9.71 3.06 3.70
CA LEU A 92 -10.49 4.01 4.49
C LEU A 92 -11.36 3.33 5.56
N HIS A 93 -12.05 2.24 5.23
CA HIS A 93 -12.85 1.47 6.19
C HIS A 93 -12.00 1.01 7.38
N TYR A 94 -10.81 0.48 7.09
CA TYR A 94 -9.90 0.02 8.13
C TYR A 94 -9.35 1.15 8.99
N ALA A 95 -8.94 2.26 8.38
CA ALA A 95 -8.48 3.44 9.11
C ALA A 95 -9.57 4.00 10.03
N ALA A 96 -10.82 4.07 9.54
CA ALA A 96 -11.98 4.54 10.28
C ALA A 96 -12.32 3.60 11.45
N TRP A 97 -12.42 2.29 11.19
CA TRP A 97 -12.71 1.30 12.22
C TRP A 97 -11.68 1.30 13.35
N GLN A 98 -10.40 1.50 13.02
CA GLN A 98 -9.31 1.55 13.99
C GLN A 98 -9.11 2.94 14.64
N GLY A 99 -9.95 3.93 14.32
CA GLY A 99 -9.84 5.28 14.86
C GLY A 99 -8.56 6.01 14.43
N ARG A 100 -7.98 5.67 13.28
CA ARG A 100 -6.74 6.26 12.76
C ARG A 100 -7.01 7.58 12.06
N THR A 101 -7.21 8.64 12.83
CA THR A 101 -7.62 9.97 12.34
C THR A 101 -6.73 10.51 11.21
N GLU A 102 -5.40 10.49 11.38
CA GLU A 102 -4.48 11.05 10.37
C GLU A 102 -4.49 10.23 9.05
N PRO A 103 -4.40 8.89 9.06
CA PRO A 103 -4.65 8.06 7.89
C PRO A 103 -6.00 8.30 7.21
N VAL A 104 -7.10 8.46 7.98
CA VAL A 104 -8.42 8.80 7.42
C VAL A 104 -8.33 10.11 6.61
N PHE A 105 -7.76 11.17 7.19
CA PHE A 105 -7.60 12.44 6.49
C PHE A 105 -6.72 12.33 5.25
N ILE A 106 -5.62 11.59 5.32
CA ILE A 106 -4.74 11.36 4.17
C ILE A 106 -5.50 10.64 3.05
N LEU A 107 -6.18 9.55 3.36
CA LEU A 107 -6.93 8.77 2.37
C LEU A 107 -8.01 9.61 1.70
N LEU A 108 -8.79 10.38 2.46
CA LEU A 108 -9.81 11.29 1.94
C LEU A 108 -9.19 12.37 1.02
N ARG A 109 -8.11 13.02 1.45
CA ARG A 109 -7.39 14.01 0.63
C ARG A 109 -6.80 13.42 -0.64
N ARG A 110 -6.57 12.11 -0.67
CA ARG A 110 -6.04 11.37 -1.82
C ARG A 110 -7.12 10.70 -2.67
N GLY A 111 -8.40 11.04 -2.44
CA GLY A 111 -9.51 10.60 -3.28
C GLY A 111 -10.10 9.26 -2.89
N ALA A 112 -9.97 8.83 -1.63
CA ALA A 112 -10.74 7.69 -1.13
C ALA A 112 -12.25 7.99 -1.19
N ASN A 113 -13.03 7.04 -1.70
CA ASN A 113 -14.48 7.19 -1.79
C ASN A 113 -15.11 6.95 -0.41
N VAL A 114 -15.72 7.99 0.16
CA VAL A 114 -16.33 7.97 1.51
C VAL A 114 -17.73 7.33 1.56
N ASN A 115 -18.42 7.23 0.41
CA ASN A 115 -19.80 6.72 0.34
C ASN A 115 -19.88 5.30 -0.24
N GLU A 116 -18.73 4.67 -0.51
CA GLU A 116 -18.68 3.36 -1.14
C GLU A 116 -18.78 2.26 -0.09
N GLN A 117 -19.77 1.39 -0.25
CA GLN A 117 -20.04 0.34 0.71
C GLN A 117 -19.14 -0.89 0.52
N SER A 118 -18.82 -1.53 1.64
CA SER A 118 -18.36 -2.92 1.72
C SER A 118 -19.46 -3.88 1.23
N ILE A 119 -19.14 -5.17 1.08
CA ILE A 119 -20.13 -6.20 0.75
C ILE A 119 -21.23 -6.30 1.82
N ASN A 120 -20.93 -5.93 3.07
CA ASN A 120 -21.87 -5.96 4.19
C ASN A 120 -22.67 -4.65 4.34
N GLY A 121 -22.44 -3.65 3.49
CA GLY A 121 -23.12 -2.36 3.56
C GLY A 121 -22.43 -1.32 4.45
N ASP A 122 -21.25 -1.62 5.01
CA ASP A 122 -20.47 -0.66 5.79
C ASP A 122 -19.91 0.43 4.87
N THR A 123 -20.00 1.70 5.26
CA THR A 123 -19.41 2.86 4.55
C THR A 123 -18.18 3.42 5.27
#